data_AF-Q8TRW7-F1
#
_entry.id   AF-Q8TRW7-F1
#
_cell.length_a   1.000
_cell.length_b   1.000
_cell.length_c   1.000
_cell.angle_alpha   90.00
_cell.angle_beta   90.00
_cell.angle_gamma   90.00
#
_symmetry.space_group_name_H-M   'P 1'
#
loop_
_entity.id
_entity.type
_entity.pdbx_description
1 polymer ?
#
loop_
_entity_poly.entity_id
_entity_poly.type
_entity_poly.pdbx_seq_one_letter_code
_entity_poly.pdbx_strand_id
1 'polypeptide(L)'
;MILGYSRMRYVEFTLSIDTPTLIQCHLNAFEYFGGFTQEILYDNMKQVVIKRALKSSDSEWNPQFEEFFKCFGFIPRLCRPYRPQTKGKIENTVGFVKRDFFLGRRFTSLEDLNAQVHRWLERVNSTVHGTTYQIPLERFKEEKLSPLDQVPPYKVVHKETRKVSRDCYISFLGNKYSVPYRFAGRTAELQILEGIFEVYVDYEKVCEHEILPGNCRVSRKKEHFQGLLSEILKENSKCKKDSQIPLKFSDPEVEKRSIDVYEIFSEGGFE
;
A
#
# COMPACT_ATOMS: atom_id res chain seq x y z
N MET A 1 1.94 10.24 -19.52
CA MET A 1 1.03 11.38 -19.81
C MET A 1 1.30 11.94 -21.20
N ILE A 2 0.31 12.52 -21.88
CA ILE A 2 0.52 13.25 -23.15
C ILE A 2 -0.27 14.56 -23.14
N LEU A 3 0.38 15.65 -23.52
CA LEU A 3 -0.26 16.96 -23.63
C LEU A 3 -1.08 17.06 -24.92
N GLY A 4 -2.28 17.61 -24.79
CA GLY A 4 -3.29 17.56 -25.85
C GLY A 4 -2.97 18.42 -27.06
N TYR A 5 -2.31 19.57 -26.84
CA TYR A 5 -1.97 20.58 -27.83
C TYR A 5 -0.59 20.31 -28.45
N SER A 6 0.48 20.35 -27.64
CA SER A 6 1.86 20.18 -28.13
C SER A 6 2.19 18.76 -28.58
N ARG A 7 1.45 17.75 -28.08
CA ARG A 7 1.81 16.32 -28.18
C ARG A 7 3.10 15.97 -27.47
N MET A 8 3.54 16.81 -26.52
CA MET A 8 4.62 16.48 -25.61
C MET A 8 4.24 15.24 -24.80
N ARG A 9 5.15 14.27 -24.75
CA ARG A 9 4.92 12.98 -24.09
C ARG A 9 5.80 12.87 -22.87
N TYR A 10 5.23 12.23 -21.85
CA TYR A 10 5.94 11.73 -20.69
C TYR A 10 5.57 10.25 -20.50
N VAL A 11 6.57 9.42 -20.29
CA VAL A 11 6.43 7.98 -20.07
C VAL A 11 7.33 7.60 -18.91
N GLU A 12 6.78 6.83 -17.98
CA GLU A 12 7.47 6.30 -16.82
C GLU A 12 6.95 4.87 -16.60
N PHE A 13 7.86 3.96 -16.25
CA PHE A 13 7.54 2.59 -15.92
C PHE A 13 7.55 2.39 -14.41
N THR A 14 6.50 1.74 -13.92
CA THR A 14 6.35 1.37 -12.51
C THR A 14 5.97 -0.10 -12.39
N LEU A 15 6.24 -0.70 -11.23
CA LEU A 15 5.90 -2.09 -10.93
C LEU A 15 4.51 -2.23 -10.29
N SER A 16 4.01 -1.15 -9.69
CA SER A 16 2.74 -1.11 -8.99
C SER A 16 1.71 -0.27 -9.76
N ILE A 17 0.44 -0.64 -9.60
CA ILE A 17 -0.72 0.02 -10.24
C ILE A 17 -1.67 0.63 -9.18
N ASP A 18 -1.18 0.94 -8.00
CA ASP A 18 -1.94 1.54 -6.89
C ASP A 18 -2.11 3.05 -7.05
N THR A 19 -3.07 3.64 -6.31
CA THR A 19 -3.33 5.08 -6.34
C THR A 19 -2.12 5.93 -5.94
N PRO A 20 -1.37 5.61 -4.87
CA PRO A 20 -0.14 6.33 -4.53
C PRO A 20 0.88 6.36 -5.66
N THR A 21 1.15 5.21 -6.29
CA THR A 21 2.09 5.15 -7.43
C THR A 21 1.57 5.95 -8.61
N LEU A 22 0.25 5.90 -8.90
CA LEU A 22 -0.34 6.74 -9.95
C LEU A 22 -0.12 8.23 -9.65
N ILE A 23 -0.33 8.67 -8.41
CA ILE A 23 -0.10 10.06 -8.00
C ILE A 23 1.38 10.43 -8.15
N GLN A 24 2.30 9.56 -7.73
CA GLN A 24 3.74 9.79 -7.89
C GLN A 24 4.12 9.99 -9.37
N CYS A 25 3.59 9.16 -10.28
CA CYS A 25 3.81 9.34 -11.72
C CYS A 25 3.26 10.67 -12.25
N HIS A 26 2.21 11.23 -11.62
CA HIS A 26 1.72 12.56 -11.99
C HIS A 26 2.66 13.64 -11.49
N LEU A 27 3.17 13.55 -10.26
CA LEU A 27 4.15 14.49 -9.73
C LEU A 27 5.40 14.54 -10.61
N ASN A 28 5.95 13.37 -10.95
CA ASN A 28 7.12 13.27 -11.82
C ASN A 28 6.84 13.82 -13.24
N ALA A 29 5.62 13.58 -13.76
CA ALA A 29 5.21 14.15 -15.05
C ALA A 29 5.07 15.67 -15.00
N PHE A 30 4.49 16.20 -13.93
CA PHE A 30 4.31 17.63 -13.73
C PHE A 30 5.66 18.34 -13.62
N GLU A 31 6.61 17.75 -12.88
CA GLU A 31 7.99 18.23 -12.81
C GLU A 31 8.66 18.19 -14.19
N TYR A 32 8.51 17.09 -14.94
CA TYR A 32 9.04 16.97 -16.30
C TYR A 32 8.51 18.06 -17.26
N PHE A 33 7.24 18.42 -17.13
CA PHE A 33 6.64 19.51 -17.90
C PHE A 33 6.88 20.90 -17.27
N GLY A 34 7.44 21.00 -16.06
CA GLY A 34 7.54 22.28 -15.34
C GLY A 34 6.19 22.89 -14.97
N GLY A 35 5.12 22.09 -14.90
CA GLY A 35 3.76 22.55 -14.67
C GLY A 35 2.70 21.48 -14.90
N PHE A 36 1.45 21.82 -14.64
CA PHE A 36 0.30 20.92 -14.83
C PHE A 36 -0.81 21.57 -15.65
N THR A 37 -1.69 20.76 -16.22
CA THR A 37 -2.83 21.25 -17.02
C THR A 37 -4.08 21.47 -16.18
N GLN A 38 -4.93 22.40 -16.59
CA GLN A 38 -6.21 22.67 -15.91
C GLN A 38 -7.17 21.48 -15.94
N GLU A 39 -7.17 20.71 -17.03
CA GLU A 39 -7.98 19.49 -17.14
C GLU A 39 -7.09 18.30 -17.48
N ILE A 40 -7.36 17.16 -16.84
CA ILE A 40 -6.68 15.89 -17.13
C ILE A 40 -7.72 14.81 -17.40
N LEU A 41 -7.58 14.13 -18.53
CA LEU A 41 -8.49 13.07 -18.94
C LEU A 41 -8.01 11.71 -18.40
N TYR A 42 -8.88 11.04 -17.67
CA TYR A 42 -8.65 9.72 -17.07
C TYR A 42 -9.58 8.66 -17.65
N ASP A 43 -9.10 7.42 -17.61
CA ASP A 43 -9.96 6.25 -17.79
C ASP A 43 -10.75 5.97 -16.50
N ASN A 44 -11.74 5.09 -16.58
CA ASN A 44 -12.56 4.67 -15.44
C ASN A 44 -11.82 3.63 -14.55
N MET A 45 -10.58 3.94 -14.19
CA MET A 45 -9.74 3.07 -13.36
C MET A 45 -10.05 3.30 -11.87
N LYS A 46 -10.06 2.22 -11.07
CA LYS A 46 -10.45 2.26 -9.63
C LYS A 46 -9.57 3.18 -8.77
N GLN A 47 -8.35 3.41 -9.23
CA GLN A 47 -7.38 4.30 -8.60
C GLN A 47 -7.86 5.77 -8.65
N VAL A 48 -8.66 6.11 -9.67
CA VAL A 48 -9.20 7.44 -9.91
C VAL A 48 -10.66 7.52 -9.44
N VAL A 49 -11.51 6.59 -9.89
CA VAL A 49 -12.96 6.60 -9.64
C VAL A 49 -13.44 5.25 -9.12
N ILE A 50 -14.17 5.27 -8.00
CA ILE A 50 -14.77 4.08 -7.37
C ILE A 50 -16.13 3.79 -8.00
N LYS A 51 -17.02 4.80 -8.05
CA LYS A 51 -18.32 4.70 -8.73
C LYS A 51 -18.55 5.90 -9.64
N ARG A 52 -18.99 5.62 -10.86
CA ARG A 52 -19.28 6.65 -11.86
C ARG A 52 -20.72 7.13 -11.75
N ALA A 53 -20.92 8.45 -11.80
CA ALA A 53 -22.20 9.07 -12.06
C ALA A 53 -22.30 9.60 -13.50
N LEU A 54 -23.50 10.03 -13.91
CA LEU A 54 -23.75 10.60 -15.24
C LEU A 54 -22.93 11.87 -15.50
N LYS A 55 -22.70 12.69 -14.47
CA LYS A 55 -21.75 13.81 -14.48
C LYS A 55 -20.46 13.43 -13.75
N SER A 56 -19.33 13.93 -14.25
CA SER A 56 -18.01 13.73 -13.61
C SER A 56 -17.98 14.32 -12.20
N SER A 57 -18.71 15.43 -11.97
CA SER A 57 -18.82 16.08 -10.65
C SER A 57 -19.48 15.21 -9.58
N ASP A 58 -20.35 14.28 -9.99
CA ASP A 58 -21.19 13.51 -9.09
C ASP A 58 -20.63 12.09 -8.88
N SER A 59 -19.44 11.82 -9.43
CA SER A 59 -18.78 10.52 -9.32
C SER A 59 -18.11 10.36 -7.96
N GLU A 60 -18.13 9.13 -7.42
CA GLU A 60 -17.44 8.76 -6.20
C GLU A 60 -15.97 8.54 -6.51
N TRP A 61 -15.14 9.54 -6.21
CA TRP A 61 -13.70 9.52 -6.44
C TRP A 61 -12.98 8.65 -5.41
N ASN A 62 -11.80 8.17 -5.77
CA ASN A 62 -10.91 7.58 -4.77
C ASN A 62 -10.46 8.68 -3.79
N PRO A 63 -10.60 8.52 -2.46
CA PRO A 63 -10.30 9.58 -1.49
C PRO A 63 -8.90 10.18 -1.62
N GLN A 64 -7.88 9.34 -1.84
CA GLN A 64 -6.50 9.82 -2.00
C GLN A 64 -6.32 10.60 -3.31
N PHE A 65 -7.01 10.17 -4.36
CA PHE A 65 -6.96 10.87 -5.65
C PHE A 65 -7.76 12.18 -5.60
N GLU A 66 -8.85 12.22 -4.83
CA GLU A 66 -9.64 13.40 -4.59
C GLU A 66 -8.87 14.48 -3.84
N GLU A 67 -8.17 14.10 -2.78
CA GLU A 67 -7.24 14.97 -2.07
C GLU A 67 -6.17 15.54 -3.02
N PHE A 68 -5.60 14.68 -3.87
CA PHE A 68 -4.59 15.06 -4.85
C PHE A 68 -5.09 16.13 -5.83
N PHE A 69 -6.19 15.89 -6.55
CA PHE A 69 -6.65 16.86 -7.56
C PHE A 69 -7.18 18.15 -6.92
N LYS A 70 -7.71 18.10 -5.70
CA LYS A 70 -8.11 19.30 -4.95
C LYS A 70 -6.92 20.13 -4.50
N CYS A 71 -5.83 19.49 -4.08
CA CYS A 71 -4.60 20.17 -3.69
C CYS A 71 -3.99 20.92 -4.88
N PHE A 72 -3.90 20.27 -6.05
CA PHE A 72 -3.39 20.91 -7.27
C PHE A 72 -4.40 21.82 -7.97
N GLY A 73 -5.70 21.65 -7.71
CA GLY A 73 -6.75 22.46 -8.32
C GLY A 73 -7.05 22.15 -9.79
N PHE A 74 -6.60 21.00 -10.32
CA PHE A 74 -6.97 20.57 -11.67
C PHE A 74 -8.30 19.81 -11.69
N ILE A 75 -8.96 19.79 -12.85
CA ILE A 75 -10.26 19.16 -13.06
C ILE A 75 -10.06 17.78 -13.70
N PRO A 76 -10.32 16.67 -12.99
CA PRO A 76 -10.31 15.35 -13.61
C PRO A 76 -11.56 15.16 -14.49
N ARG A 77 -11.33 14.74 -15.73
CA ARG A 77 -12.38 14.37 -16.69
C ARG A 77 -12.34 12.87 -16.90
N LEU A 78 -13.49 12.20 -16.79
CA LEU A 78 -13.59 10.77 -17.10
C LEU A 78 -13.95 10.53 -18.57
N CYS A 79 -13.29 9.54 -19.18
CA CYS A 79 -13.66 9.05 -20.49
C CYS A 79 -15.11 8.51 -20.48
N ARG A 80 -15.93 8.98 -21.42
CA ARG A 80 -17.29 8.46 -21.58
C ARG A 80 -17.21 7.01 -22.11
N PRO A 81 -17.89 6.04 -21.48
CA PRO A 81 -18.03 4.70 -22.04
C PRO A 81 -18.62 4.76 -23.45
N TYR A 82 -18.18 3.86 -24.32
CA TYR A 82 -18.62 3.75 -25.72
C TYR A 82 -18.28 4.96 -26.62
N ARG A 83 -17.35 5.84 -26.21
CA ARG A 83 -16.73 6.86 -27.08
C ARG A 83 -15.21 6.66 -27.19
N PRO A 84 -14.75 5.71 -28.03
CA PRO A 84 -13.32 5.38 -28.17
C PRO A 84 -12.47 6.55 -28.70
N GLN A 85 -13.07 7.50 -29.43
CA GLN A 85 -12.36 8.66 -29.99
C GLN A 85 -11.64 9.53 -28.95
N THR A 86 -12.12 9.55 -27.71
CA THR A 86 -11.51 10.34 -26.63
C THR A 86 -10.15 9.80 -26.18
N LYS A 87 -9.89 8.50 -26.39
CA LYS A 87 -8.70 7.79 -25.90
C LYS A 87 -7.63 7.54 -26.99
N GLY A 88 -7.93 7.84 -28.26
CA GLY A 88 -7.02 7.56 -29.37
C GLY A 88 -5.62 8.18 -29.23
N LYS A 89 -5.48 9.34 -28.56
CA LYS A 89 -4.17 9.97 -28.33
C LYS A 89 -3.26 9.11 -27.45
N ILE A 90 -3.80 8.58 -26.35
CA ILE A 90 -3.02 7.77 -25.41
C ILE A 90 -2.80 6.36 -25.97
N GLU A 91 -3.80 5.76 -26.62
CA GLU A 91 -3.68 4.43 -27.25
C GLU A 91 -2.62 4.41 -28.35
N ASN A 92 -2.63 5.41 -29.24
CA ASN A 92 -1.61 5.53 -30.28
C ASN A 92 -0.21 5.74 -29.67
N THR A 93 -0.12 6.50 -28.58
CA THR A 93 1.15 6.73 -27.89
C THR A 93 1.67 5.45 -27.24
N VAL A 94 0.81 4.68 -26.56
CA VAL A 94 1.18 3.38 -26.00
C VAL A 94 1.61 2.40 -27.10
N GLY A 95 0.89 2.37 -28.22
CA GLY A 95 1.29 1.57 -29.39
C GLY A 95 2.62 2.01 -29.99
N PHE A 96 2.91 3.31 -30.00
CA PHE A 96 4.20 3.85 -30.45
C PHE A 96 5.35 3.45 -29.51
N VAL A 97 5.16 3.57 -28.19
CA VAL A 97 6.13 3.08 -27.20
C VAL A 97 6.42 1.59 -27.41
N LYS A 98 5.40 0.76 -27.61
CA LYS A 98 5.58 -0.68 -27.88
C LYS A 98 6.38 -0.97 -29.14
N ARG A 99 6.17 -0.21 -30.22
CA ARG A 99 6.81 -0.47 -31.53
C ARG A 99 8.19 0.17 -31.68
N ASP A 100 8.43 1.33 -31.07
CA ASP A 100 9.65 2.12 -31.28
C ASP A 100 10.59 2.08 -30.07
N PHE A 101 10.06 2.12 -28.84
CA PHE A 101 10.90 2.06 -27.66
C PHE A 101 11.35 0.62 -27.36
N PHE A 102 10.41 -0.33 -27.23
CA PHE A 102 10.76 -1.69 -26.81
C PHE A 102 11.50 -2.53 -27.86
N LEU A 103 11.40 -2.17 -29.14
CA LEU A 103 11.95 -2.97 -30.23
C LEU A 103 13.49 -3.02 -30.15
N GLY A 104 14.03 -4.23 -29.94
CA GLY A 104 15.48 -4.46 -29.90
C GLY A 104 16.19 -4.00 -28.63
N ARG A 105 15.46 -3.55 -27.60
CA ARG A 105 16.07 -3.10 -26.34
C ARG A 105 16.16 -4.23 -25.31
N ARG A 106 17.20 -4.12 -24.47
CA ARG A 106 17.37 -4.90 -23.24
C ARG A 106 17.61 -3.92 -22.10
N PHE A 107 17.14 -4.28 -20.92
CA PHE A 107 17.30 -3.50 -19.71
C PHE A 107 17.59 -4.46 -18.55
N THR A 108 18.38 -4.01 -17.59
CA THR A 108 18.82 -4.83 -16.45
C THR A 108 18.04 -4.55 -15.17
N SER A 109 17.51 -3.33 -15.03
CA SER A 109 16.70 -2.91 -13.89
C SER A 109 15.61 -1.92 -14.31
N LEU A 110 14.71 -1.59 -13.37
CA LEU A 110 13.66 -0.60 -13.60
C LEU A 110 14.26 0.80 -13.80
N GLU A 111 15.32 1.11 -13.07
CA GLU A 111 16.06 2.38 -13.17
C GLU A 111 16.71 2.51 -14.55
N ASP A 112 17.34 1.44 -15.06
CA ASP A 112 17.89 1.42 -16.42
C ASP A 112 16.77 1.58 -17.48
N LEU A 113 15.64 0.90 -17.30
CA LEU A 113 14.48 1.04 -18.19
C LEU A 113 13.95 2.49 -18.25
N ASN A 114 13.82 3.15 -17.09
CA ASN A 114 13.39 4.54 -17.02
C ASN A 114 14.46 5.50 -17.57
N ALA A 115 15.74 5.30 -17.28
CA ALA A 115 16.82 6.10 -17.88
C ALA A 115 16.85 5.97 -19.41
N GLN A 116 16.59 4.78 -19.95
CA GLN A 116 16.45 4.57 -21.39
C GLN A 116 15.22 5.27 -21.96
N VAL A 117 14.07 5.26 -21.26
CA VAL A 117 12.85 5.92 -21.75
C VAL A 117 12.99 7.43 -21.76
N HIS A 118 13.68 8.03 -20.78
CA HIS A 118 13.96 9.47 -20.78
C HIS A 118 14.76 9.89 -22.01
N ARG A 119 15.86 9.19 -22.34
CA ARG A 119 16.63 9.43 -23.57
C ARG A 119 15.80 9.25 -24.84
N TRP A 120 14.90 8.26 -24.82
CA TRP A 120 13.99 8.04 -25.95
C TRP A 120 12.98 9.19 -26.10
N LEU A 121 12.45 9.72 -24.98
CA LEU A 121 11.54 10.87 -24.97
C LEU A 121 12.21 12.13 -25.49
N GLU A 122 13.47 12.41 -25.13
CA GLU A 122 14.23 13.55 -25.65
C GLU A 122 14.26 13.55 -27.19
N ARG A 123 14.59 12.40 -27.79
CA ARG A 123 14.58 12.23 -29.25
C ARG A 123 13.19 12.41 -29.85
N VAL A 124 12.18 11.71 -29.30
CA VAL A 124 10.83 11.69 -29.87
C VAL A 124 10.14 13.05 -29.76
N ASN A 125 10.30 13.74 -28.63
CA ASN A 125 9.73 15.07 -28.41
C ASN A 125 10.44 16.16 -29.23
N SER A 126 11.67 15.90 -29.69
CA SER A 126 12.44 16.78 -30.59
C SER A 126 12.29 16.44 -32.07
N THR A 127 11.49 15.41 -32.42
CA THR A 127 11.25 15.00 -33.81
C THR A 127 9.90 15.53 -34.31
N VAL A 128 9.81 15.82 -35.61
CA VAL A 128 8.55 16.26 -36.24
C VAL A 128 7.45 15.21 -36.01
N HIS A 129 6.34 15.63 -35.42
CA HIS A 129 5.24 14.73 -35.12
C HIS A 129 4.31 14.56 -36.33
N GLY A 130 3.99 13.32 -36.70
CA GLY A 130 3.32 12.99 -37.95
C GLY A 130 1.91 13.55 -38.14
N THR A 131 1.19 13.94 -37.08
CA THR A 131 -0.15 14.55 -37.21
C THR A 131 -0.11 16.07 -37.21
N THR A 132 0.82 16.66 -36.47
CA THR A 132 0.90 18.12 -36.27
C THR A 132 1.90 18.77 -37.22
N TYR A 133 2.75 17.99 -37.88
CA TYR A 133 3.85 18.43 -38.75
C TYR A 133 4.77 19.46 -38.10
N GLN A 134 4.84 19.43 -36.78
CA GLN A 134 5.61 20.33 -35.93
C GLN A 134 6.31 19.52 -34.85
N ILE A 135 7.41 20.05 -34.33
CA ILE A 135 8.17 19.45 -33.24
C ILE A 135 7.40 19.67 -31.93
N PRO A 136 7.07 18.61 -31.16
CA PRO A 136 6.36 18.75 -29.89
C PRO A 136 7.03 19.73 -28.92
N LEU A 137 8.36 19.69 -28.82
CA LEU A 137 9.14 20.60 -27.97
C LEU A 137 8.98 22.07 -28.36
N GLU A 138 8.86 22.38 -29.65
CA GLU A 138 8.65 23.76 -30.10
C GLU A 138 7.23 24.24 -29.79
N ARG A 139 6.22 23.39 -30.04
CA ARG A 139 4.83 23.71 -29.65
C ARG A 139 4.64 23.82 -28.15
N PHE A 140 5.43 23.07 -27.38
CA PHE A 140 5.36 23.06 -25.92
C PHE A 140 5.66 24.44 -25.33
N LYS A 141 6.53 25.24 -25.98
CA LYS A 141 6.84 26.63 -25.55
C LYS A 141 5.63 27.56 -25.58
N GLU A 142 4.63 27.26 -26.41
CA GLU A 142 3.38 28.03 -26.50
C GLU A 142 2.32 27.54 -25.50
N GLU A 143 2.58 26.42 -24.83
CA GLU A 143 1.63 25.78 -23.92
C GLU A 143 1.62 26.50 -22.57
N LYS A 144 0.44 26.94 -22.13
CA LYS A 144 0.27 27.66 -20.86
C LYS A 144 -0.10 26.66 -19.76
N LEU A 145 0.92 26.17 -19.06
CA LEU A 145 0.73 25.31 -17.89
C LEU A 145 0.56 26.13 -16.61
N SER A 146 -0.14 25.55 -15.65
CA SER A 146 -0.17 26.07 -14.29
C SER A 146 1.19 25.79 -13.62
N PRO A 147 1.81 26.79 -12.97
CA PRO A 147 3.12 26.62 -12.33
C PRO A 147 3.02 25.77 -11.07
N LEU A 148 4.07 24.99 -10.79
CA LEU A 148 4.12 24.10 -9.63
C LEU A 148 4.26 24.86 -8.31
N ASP A 149 4.92 26.02 -8.33
CA ASP A 149 5.21 26.83 -7.14
C ASP A 149 3.95 27.35 -6.41
N GLN A 150 2.79 27.30 -7.08
CA GLN A 150 1.51 27.71 -6.49
C GLN A 150 0.89 26.62 -5.61
N VAL A 151 1.41 25.40 -5.65
CA VAL A 151 0.86 24.24 -4.93
C VAL A 151 1.81 23.86 -3.79
N PRO A 152 1.31 23.65 -2.56
CA PRO A 152 2.16 23.17 -1.48
C PRO A 152 2.76 21.79 -1.81
N PRO A 153 3.93 21.44 -1.26
CA PRO A 153 4.54 20.13 -1.50
C PRO A 153 3.58 19.00 -1.15
N TYR A 154 3.17 18.22 -2.15
CA TYR A 154 2.26 17.10 -1.96
C TYR A 154 3.05 15.85 -1.58
N LYS A 155 2.81 15.32 -0.38
CA LYS A 155 3.43 14.08 0.08
C LYS A 155 2.55 12.88 -0.26
N VAL A 156 3.08 11.95 -1.03
CA VAL A 156 2.36 10.71 -1.38
C VAL A 156 2.44 9.75 -0.19
N VAL A 157 1.33 9.58 0.51
CA VAL A 157 1.20 8.61 1.61
C VAL A 157 0.60 7.31 1.09
N HIS A 158 1.32 6.20 1.26
CA HIS A 158 0.76 4.88 0.98
C HIS A 158 0.01 4.39 2.21
N LYS A 159 -1.29 4.11 2.07
CA LYS A 159 -2.16 3.68 3.16
C LYS A 159 -2.51 2.20 3.01
N GLU A 160 -2.23 1.41 4.04
CA GLU A 160 -2.57 -0.01 4.04
C GLU A 160 -3.21 -0.43 5.37
N THR A 161 -4.35 -1.10 5.31
CA THR A 161 -5.04 -1.59 6.51
C THR A 161 -4.57 -2.99 6.88
N ARG A 162 -4.12 -3.19 8.13
CA ARG A 162 -3.65 -4.48 8.65
C ARG A 162 -4.22 -4.76 10.03
N LYS A 163 -4.50 -6.03 10.32
CA LYS A 163 -4.95 -6.47 11.64
C LYS A 163 -3.75 -6.73 12.56
N VAL A 164 -3.82 -6.22 13.79
CA VAL A 164 -2.83 -6.50 14.83
C VAL A 164 -3.05 -7.92 15.36
N SER A 165 -2.01 -8.74 15.36
CA SER A 165 -2.08 -10.10 15.92
C SER A 165 -2.30 -10.05 17.44
N ARG A 166 -2.77 -11.16 18.03
CA ARG A 166 -2.88 -11.28 19.48
C ARG A 166 -1.52 -11.18 20.19
N ASP A 167 -0.45 -11.55 19.48
CA ASP A 167 0.93 -11.41 19.96
C ASP A 167 1.43 -9.95 19.91
N CYS A 168 0.57 -8.99 19.56
CA CYS A 168 0.87 -7.57 19.45
C CYS A 168 1.87 -7.25 18.31
N TYR A 169 1.74 -7.91 17.16
CA TYR A 169 2.54 -7.64 15.97
C TYR A 169 1.68 -7.36 14.74
N ILE A 170 2.18 -6.50 13.84
CA ILE A 170 1.68 -6.31 12.49
C ILE A 170 2.68 -6.92 11.50
N SER A 171 2.16 -7.60 10.48
CA SER A 171 2.97 -8.13 9.38
C SER A 171 2.95 -7.16 8.20
N PHE A 172 4.12 -6.68 7.78
CA PHE A 172 4.30 -5.77 6.64
C PHE A 172 5.55 -6.18 5.85
N LEU A 173 5.40 -6.33 4.52
CA LEU A 173 6.45 -6.81 3.59
C LEU A 173 7.19 -8.07 4.07
N GLY A 174 6.48 -9.01 4.71
CA GLY A 174 7.09 -10.25 5.23
C GLY A 174 7.88 -10.08 6.53
N ASN A 175 7.92 -8.89 7.11
CA ASN A 175 8.52 -8.59 8.42
C ASN A 175 7.42 -8.35 9.46
N LYS A 176 7.75 -8.56 10.75
CA LYS A 176 6.84 -8.35 11.88
C LYS A 176 7.26 -7.12 12.68
N TYR A 177 6.32 -6.28 13.03
CA TYR A 177 6.56 -5.05 13.77
C TYR A 177 5.68 -5.02 15.01
N SER A 178 6.29 -4.81 16.17
CA SER A 178 5.58 -4.76 17.44
C SER A 178 4.64 -3.55 17.52
N VAL A 179 3.51 -3.71 18.19
CA VAL A 179 2.51 -2.67 18.46
C VAL A 179 2.19 -2.70 19.96
N PRO A 180 1.87 -1.56 20.61
CA PRO A 180 1.45 -1.55 22.00
C PRO A 180 0.31 -2.52 22.28
N TYR A 181 0.44 -3.30 23.35
CA TYR A 181 -0.43 -4.44 23.63
C TYR A 181 -1.92 -4.09 23.76
N ARG A 182 -2.24 -2.84 24.14
CA ARG A 182 -3.61 -2.33 24.26
C ARG A 182 -4.42 -2.40 22.96
N PHE A 183 -3.72 -2.43 21.83
CA PHE A 183 -4.33 -2.46 20.50
C PHE A 183 -4.30 -3.87 19.86
N ALA A 184 -3.94 -4.91 20.62
CA ALA A 184 -3.94 -6.28 20.14
C ALA A 184 -5.33 -6.70 19.63
N GLY A 185 -5.39 -7.32 18.45
CA GLY A 185 -6.63 -7.76 17.81
C GLY A 185 -7.43 -6.66 17.08
N ARG A 186 -7.06 -5.38 17.23
CA ARG A 186 -7.68 -4.27 16.48
C ARG A 186 -7.16 -4.19 15.05
N THR A 187 -7.87 -3.41 14.24
CA THR A 187 -7.45 -3.06 12.88
C THR A 187 -6.66 -1.76 12.94
N ALA A 188 -5.49 -1.74 12.32
CA ALA A 188 -4.63 -0.58 12.22
C ALA A 188 -4.49 -0.13 10.75
N GLU A 189 -4.35 1.17 10.54
CA GLU A 189 -3.96 1.77 9.28
C GLU A 189 -2.45 2.07 9.31
N LEU A 190 -1.72 1.57 8.34
CA LEU A 190 -0.32 1.86 8.12
C LEU A 190 -0.22 3.01 7.13
N GLN A 191 0.42 4.10 7.53
CA GLN A 191 0.75 5.22 6.66
C GLN A 191 2.25 5.20 6.39
N ILE A 192 2.64 4.87 5.17
CA ILE A 192 4.05 4.76 4.77
C ILE A 192 4.49 6.07 4.11
N LEU A 193 5.56 6.64 4.64
CA LEU A 193 6.21 7.85 4.17
C LEU A 193 7.73 7.67 4.25
N GLU A 194 8.44 7.88 3.15
CA GLU A 194 9.91 8.00 3.13
C GLU A 194 10.68 6.84 3.84
N GLY A 195 10.18 5.60 3.73
CA GLY A 195 10.84 4.42 4.32
C GLY A 195 10.50 4.14 5.79
N ILE A 196 9.67 4.99 6.39
CA ILE A 196 9.07 4.79 7.71
C ILE A 196 7.58 4.49 7.50
N PHE A 197 7.00 3.68 8.37
CA PHE A 197 5.54 3.61 8.45
C PHE A 197 5.05 3.94 9.85
N GLU A 198 4.00 4.73 9.88
CA GLU A 198 3.27 5.12 11.07
C GLU A 198 2.03 4.23 11.20
N VAL A 199 1.78 3.76 12.42
CA VAL A 199 0.64 2.91 12.75
C VAL A 199 -0.42 3.76 13.41
N TYR A 200 -1.57 3.83 12.78
CA TYR A 200 -2.76 4.50 13.29
C TYR A 200 -3.81 3.49 13.71
N VAL A 201 -4.38 3.65 14.89
CA VAL A 201 -5.54 2.87 15.36
C VAL A 201 -6.60 3.86 15.80
N ASP A 202 -7.83 3.73 15.31
CA ASP A 202 -8.94 4.62 15.64
C ASP A 202 -8.60 6.13 15.43
N TYR A 203 -7.82 6.45 14.38
CA TYR A 203 -7.30 7.79 14.03
C TYR A 203 -6.19 8.36 14.94
N GLU A 204 -5.72 7.60 15.93
CA GLU A 204 -4.61 8.01 16.79
C GLU A 204 -3.29 7.38 16.32
N LYS A 205 -2.21 8.17 16.26
CA LYS A 205 -0.86 7.66 15.99
C LYS A 205 -0.38 6.86 17.21
N VAL A 206 -0.24 5.55 17.03
CA VAL A 206 0.12 4.61 18.11
C VAL A 206 1.64 4.41 18.17
N CYS A 207 2.27 4.16 17.04
CA CYS A 207 3.71 3.96 16.95
C CYS A 207 4.23 4.20 15.53
N GLU A 208 5.54 4.25 15.40
CA GLU A 208 6.26 4.37 14.12
C GLU A 208 7.36 3.31 14.04
N HIS A 209 7.66 2.83 12.83
CA HIS A 209 8.75 1.89 12.58
C HIS A 209 9.45 2.19 11.26
N GLU A 210 10.77 1.98 11.25
CA GLU A 210 11.54 1.92 10.01
C GLU A 210 11.26 0.61 9.27
N ILE A 211 11.11 0.66 7.95
CA ILE A 211 10.89 -0.52 7.14
C ILE A 211 12.18 -1.33 7.05
N LEU A 212 12.16 -2.54 7.60
CA LEU A 212 13.30 -3.44 7.54
C LEU A 212 13.46 -4.03 6.13
N PRO A 213 14.69 -4.10 5.59
CA PRO A 213 14.94 -4.77 4.32
C PRO A 213 14.93 -6.30 4.49
N GLY A 214 14.49 -7.00 3.44
CA GLY A 214 14.37 -8.46 3.41
C GLY A 214 13.09 -8.97 4.08
N ASN A 215 13.03 -10.28 4.35
CA ASN A 215 11.85 -10.96 4.86
C ASN A 215 12.15 -11.67 6.19
N CYS A 216 11.11 -12.01 6.96
CA CYS A 216 11.16 -12.79 8.21
C CYS A 216 11.90 -12.11 9.37
N ARG A 217 12.07 -10.78 9.35
CA ARG A 217 12.66 -10.03 10.46
C ARG A 217 11.59 -9.54 11.44
N VAL A 218 12.01 -9.23 12.67
CA VAL A 218 11.12 -8.74 13.72
C VAL A 218 11.67 -7.45 14.32
N SER A 219 10.91 -6.35 14.20
CA SER A 219 11.17 -5.09 14.91
C SER A 219 10.41 -5.07 16.23
N ARG A 220 11.14 -5.17 17.35
CA ARG A 220 10.57 -5.22 18.70
C ARG A 220 10.98 -3.99 19.52
N LYS A 221 10.00 -3.15 19.87
CA LYS A 221 10.14 -2.08 20.85
C LYS A 221 9.66 -2.59 22.21
N LYS A 222 10.49 -2.46 23.25
CA LYS A 222 10.18 -2.98 24.60
C LYS A 222 9.01 -2.24 25.26
N GLU A 223 8.91 -0.93 24.99
CA GLU A 223 7.88 -0.03 25.50
C GLU A 223 6.46 -0.52 25.17
N HIS A 224 6.28 -1.17 24.02
CA HIS A 224 4.99 -1.70 23.57
C HIS A 224 4.40 -2.78 24.48
N PHE A 225 5.23 -3.44 25.29
CA PHE A 225 4.82 -4.52 26.20
C PHE A 225 4.86 -4.10 27.68
N GLN A 226 5.17 -2.84 27.96
CA GLN A 226 5.26 -2.35 29.34
C GLN A 226 3.86 -2.33 29.96
N GLY A 227 3.70 -2.99 31.12
CA GLY A 227 2.42 -3.08 31.83
C GLY A 227 1.61 -4.34 31.49
N LEU A 228 1.84 -4.98 30.34
CA LEU A 228 1.12 -6.20 29.93
C LEU A 228 1.21 -7.30 31.00
N LEU A 229 2.42 -7.57 31.52
CA LEU A 229 2.63 -8.61 32.52
C LEU A 229 1.90 -8.31 33.84
N SER A 230 1.89 -7.03 34.26
CA SER A 230 1.16 -6.62 35.46
C SER A 230 -0.36 -6.76 35.31
N GLU A 231 -0.87 -6.54 34.10
CA GLU A 231 -2.30 -6.64 33.79
C GLU A 231 -2.75 -8.11 33.74
N ILE A 232 -1.96 -8.97 33.09
CA ILE A 232 -2.16 -10.42 33.09
C ILE A 232 -2.16 -10.97 34.53
N LEU A 233 -1.21 -10.54 35.37
CA LEU A 233 -1.16 -10.96 36.77
C LEU A 233 -2.41 -10.54 37.55
N LYS A 234 -2.93 -9.33 37.31
CA LYS A 234 -4.18 -8.86 37.91
C LYS A 234 -5.37 -9.69 37.46
N GLU A 235 -5.52 -9.95 36.17
CA GLU A 235 -6.61 -10.79 35.64
C GLU A 235 -6.56 -12.21 36.23
N ASN A 236 -5.39 -12.85 36.21
CA ASN A 236 -5.21 -14.18 36.78
C ASN A 236 -5.54 -14.22 38.29
N SER A 237 -5.17 -13.18 39.03
CA SER A 237 -5.50 -13.07 40.46
C SER A 237 -7.00 -12.88 40.72
N LYS A 238 -7.73 -12.22 39.80
CA LYS A 238 -9.18 -12.07 39.86
C LYS A 238 -9.88 -13.40 39.59
N CYS A 239 -9.48 -14.13 38.54
CA CYS A 239 -10.01 -15.46 38.23
C CYS A 239 -9.76 -16.48 39.36
N LYS A 240 -8.65 -16.39 40.09
CA LYS A 240 -8.40 -17.23 41.29
C LYS A 240 -9.37 -16.98 42.44
N LYS A 241 -9.98 -15.79 42.54
CA LYS A 241 -11.00 -15.49 43.56
C LYS A 241 -12.36 -16.09 43.22
N ASP A 242 -12.67 -16.26 41.94
CA ASP A 242 -13.93 -16.84 41.44
C ASP A 242 -13.87 -18.34 41.16
N SER A 243 -12.68 -18.96 41.17
CA SER A 243 -12.53 -20.39 40.94
C SER A 243 -12.93 -21.20 42.18
N GLN A 244 -14.22 -21.48 42.36
CA GLN A 244 -14.61 -22.77 42.92
C GLN A 244 -14.16 -23.83 41.92
N ILE A 245 -13.11 -24.58 42.25
CA ILE A 245 -12.67 -25.73 41.47
C ILE A 245 -13.87 -26.68 41.38
N PRO A 246 -14.50 -26.90 40.20
CA PRO A 246 -15.72 -27.70 40.10
C PRO A 246 -15.45 -29.18 40.32
N LEU A 247 -14.19 -29.58 40.16
CA LEU A 247 -13.73 -30.95 40.26
C LEU A 247 -13.06 -31.16 41.63
N LYS A 248 -13.87 -31.56 42.61
CA LYS A 248 -13.36 -32.31 43.75
C LYS A 248 -13.15 -33.75 43.29
N PHE A 249 -11.91 -34.11 43.00
CA PHE A 249 -11.55 -35.52 42.92
C PHE A 249 -11.56 -36.04 44.36
N SER A 250 -12.53 -36.90 44.68
CA SER A 250 -12.42 -37.75 45.87
C SER A 250 -11.27 -38.71 45.64
N ASP A 251 -10.29 -38.74 46.54
CA ASP A 251 -9.29 -39.80 46.54
C ASP A 251 -10.04 -41.15 46.52
N PRO A 252 -9.74 -42.07 45.59
CA PRO A 252 -10.38 -43.37 45.62
C PRO A 252 -10.08 -44.04 46.96
N GLU A 253 -11.08 -44.65 47.59
CA GLU A 253 -10.87 -45.50 48.74
C GLU A 253 -10.01 -46.69 48.31
N VAL A 254 -8.69 -46.56 48.48
CA VAL A 254 -7.75 -47.65 48.25
C VAL A 254 -7.78 -48.54 49.50
N GLU A 255 -8.31 -49.74 49.37
CA GLU A 255 -8.19 -50.77 50.41
C GLU A 255 -6.70 -51.01 50.71
N LYS A 256 -6.26 -50.61 51.91
CA LYS A 256 -4.92 -50.94 52.40
C LYS A 256 -4.93 -52.38 52.91
N ARG A 257 -4.55 -53.33 52.06
CA ARG A 257 -4.34 -54.73 52.46
C ARG A 257 -2.89 -54.92 52.95
N SER A 258 -2.71 -55.81 53.92
CA SER A 258 -1.36 -56.22 54.36
C SER A 258 -0.60 -56.86 53.20
N ILE A 259 0.72 -56.67 53.16
CA ILE A 259 1.56 -57.21 52.09
C ILE A 259 1.53 -58.75 52.04
N ASP A 260 1.23 -59.39 53.18
CA ASP A 260 1.10 -60.85 53.34
C ASP A 260 0.07 -61.47 52.39
N VAL A 261 -0.95 -60.69 51.97
CA VAL A 261 -1.97 -61.16 51.01
C VAL A 261 -1.35 -61.47 49.65
N TYR A 262 -0.27 -60.78 49.27
CA TYR A 262 0.44 -61.00 48.01
C TYR A 262 1.47 -62.14 48.10
N GLU A 263 1.95 -62.47 49.30
CA GLU A 263 2.84 -63.63 49.50
C GLU A 263 2.12 -64.94 49.17
N ILE A 264 0.83 -65.06 49.53
CA ILE A 264 -0.03 -66.21 49.21
C ILE A 264 -0.15 -66.44 47.69
N PHE A 265 -0.07 -65.39 46.87
CA PHE A 265 -0.10 -65.50 45.41
C PHE A 265 1.29 -65.68 44.79
N SER A 266 2.37 -65.54 45.57
CA SER A 266 3.75 -65.65 45.10
C SER A 266 4.37 -67.04 45.31
N GLU A 267 3.87 -67.81 46.28
CA GLU A 267 4.25 -69.22 46.48
C GLU A 267 3.29 -70.12 45.69
N GLY A 268 3.63 -70.32 44.42
CA GLY A 268 2.72 -70.85 43.39
C GLY A 268 2.31 -72.31 43.48
N GLY A 269 1.51 -72.69 42.48
CA GLY A 269 1.24 -74.08 42.11
C GLY A 269 -0.25 -74.39 41.98
N PHE A 270 -0.86 -74.05 40.84
CA PHE A 270 -1.98 -74.87 40.36
C PHE A 270 -1.36 -76.17 39.85
N GLU A 271 -1.50 -77.26 40.60
CA GLU A 271 -1.53 -78.62 40.03
C GLU A 271 -2.81 -78.83 39.21
#